data_AF-A0A7W0GSK6-F1
#
_entry.id   AF-A0A7W0GSK6-F1
#
_cell.length_a   1.000
_cell.length_b   1.000
_cell.length_c   1.000
_cell.angle_alpha   90.00
_cell.angle_beta   90.00
_cell.angle_gamma   90.00
#
_symmetry.space_group_name_H-M   'P 1'
#
loop_
_entity.id
_entity.type
_entity.pdbx_description
1 polymer ?
#
loop_
_entity_poly.entity_id
_entity_poly.type
_entity_poly.pdbx_seq_one_letter_code
_entity_poly.pdbx_strand_id
1 'polypeptide(L)'
;MSLLAARKKDWTLTKEAFERLLGSLDANREHAGQKYEDLRRKLVEFFGARGSGSPSDSADETINRVARKMEEGETIQDLSRYCYGVARLLFMETVRARDKEPVDLDPATTPAAPDEEDLRRHDERERRLECLETCLNNLSSADHAFIVEYYRE
;
A
#
# COMPACT_ATOMS: atom_id res chain seq x y z
N MET A 1 -6.85 1.17 33.39
CA MET A 1 -5.68 1.76 32.71
C MET A 1 -5.15 0.75 31.72
N SER A 2 -5.68 0.76 30.50
CA SER A 2 -5.32 -0.21 29.46
C SER A 2 -4.13 0.35 28.68
N LEU A 3 -3.01 -0.35 28.78
CA LEU A 3 -1.80 -0.10 28.01
C LEU A 3 -2.09 -0.42 26.54
N LEU A 4 -2.59 0.56 25.80
CA LEU A 4 -2.46 0.64 24.35
C LEU A 4 -1.00 0.34 24.02
N ALA A 5 -0.77 -0.85 23.44
CA ALA A 5 0.52 -1.30 22.98
C ALA A 5 1.25 -0.12 22.34
N ALA A 6 2.34 0.30 23.00
CA ALA A 6 3.05 1.53 22.73
C ALA A 6 3.29 1.67 21.23
N ARG A 7 2.47 2.52 20.61
CA ARG A 7 2.64 3.00 19.25
C ARG A 7 4.03 3.66 19.29
N LYS A 8 5.06 3.00 18.75
CA LYS A 8 6.41 3.59 18.61
C LYS A 8 6.29 4.72 17.58
N LYS A 9 5.71 5.84 18.01
CA LYS A 9 5.11 6.91 17.20
C LYS A 9 6.04 8.10 16.98
N ASP A 10 7.26 8.08 17.52
CA ASP A 10 8.09 9.29 17.57
C ASP A 10 9.33 9.18 16.69
N TRP A 11 9.24 8.50 15.54
CA TRP A 11 10.26 8.63 14.51
C TRP A 11 9.68 9.48 13.38
N THR A 12 10.31 10.63 13.15
CA THR A 12 10.00 11.53 12.05
C THR A 12 11.08 11.41 10.99
N LEU A 13 10.69 11.50 9.72
CA LEU A 13 11.62 11.45 8.61
C LEU A 13 12.60 12.62 8.69
N THR A 14 13.86 12.32 8.99
CA THR A 14 14.95 13.30 9.00
C THR A 14 15.37 13.63 7.58
N LYS A 15 16.01 14.79 7.39
CA LYS A 15 16.54 15.19 6.08
C LYS A 15 17.57 14.18 5.60
N GLU A 16 18.44 13.71 6.48
CA GLU A 16 19.51 12.76 6.18
C GLU A 16 18.95 11.39 5.77
N ALA A 17 17.91 10.90 6.45
CA ALA A 17 17.23 9.67 6.07
C ALA A 17 16.52 9.80 4.72
N PHE A 18 15.90 10.97 4.45
CA PHE A 18 15.27 11.24 3.16
C PHE A 18 16.27 11.32 2.01
N GLU A 19 17.41 12.00 2.20
CA GLU A 19 18.49 12.06 1.20
C GLU A 19 19.06 10.67 0.90
N ARG A 20 19.20 9.80 1.90
CA ARG A 20 19.62 8.41 1.71
C ARG A 20 18.60 7.61 0.90
N LEU A 21 17.31 7.81 1.18
CA LEU A 21 16.23 7.18 0.43
C LEU A 21 16.24 7.64 -1.04
N LEU A 22 16.34 8.94 -1.31
CA LEU A 22 16.45 9.48 -2.67
C LEU A 22 17.69 8.93 -3.41
N GLY A 23 18.85 8.88 -2.73
CA GLY A 23 20.07 8.31 -3.30
C GLY A 23 19.96 6.82 -3.67
N SER A 24 19.04 6.07 -3.06
CA SER A 24 18.76 4.68 -3.43
C SER A 24 17.87 4.55 -4.68
N LEU A 25 17.15 5.61 -5.05
CA LEU A 25 16.30 5.65 -6.24
C LEU A 25 17.07 6.07 -7.49
N ASP A 26 17.92 7.09 -7.37
CA ASP A 26 18.78 7.58 -8.44
C ASP A 26 19.96 8.39 -7.88
N ALA A 27 21.08 8.40 -8.60
CA ALA A 27 22.22 9.25 -8.25
C ALA A 27 21.98 10.72 -8.64
N ASN A 28 21.18 10.98 -9.68
CA ASN A 28 20.75 12.33 -10.04
C ASN A 28 19.54 12.73 -9.18
N ARG A 29 19.69 13.84 -8.45
CA ARG A 29 18.67 14.34 -7.52
C ARG A 29 17.30 14.57 -8.17
N GLU A 30 17.26 15.13 -9.38
CA GLU A 30 16.00 15.44 -10.06
C GLU A 30 15.27 14.15 -10.44
N HIS A 31 16.01 13.19 -11.01
CA HIS A 31 15.46 11.87 -11.35
C HIS A 31 15.03 11.09 -10.09
N ALA A 32 15.78 11.20 -8.99
CA ALA A 32 15.42 10.60 -7.72
C ALA A 32 14.09 11.16 -7.20
N GLY A 33 13.89 12.49 -7.28
CA GLY A 33 12.64 13.15 -6.91
C GLY A 33 11.47 12.66 -7.77
N GLN A 34 11.67 12.53 -9.07
CA GLN A 34 10.62 12.06 -9.98
C GLN A 34 10.24 10.59 -9.70
N LYS A 35 11.23 9.72 -9.48
CA LYS A 35 11.01 8.33 -9.08
C LYS A 35 10.33 8.21 -7.71
N TYR A 36 10.67 9.09 -6.77
CA TYR A 36 10.04 9.17 -5.46
C TYR A 36 8.55 9.49 -5.58
N GLU A 37 8.20 10.53 -6.34
CA GLU A 37 6.79 10.90 -6.57
C GLU A 37 6.02 9.81 -7.31
N ASP A 38 6.65 9.13 -8.27
CA ASP A 38 6.06 7.99 -8.96
C ASP A 38 5.80 6.81 -8.01
N LEU A 39 6.76 6.48 -7.14
CA LEU A 39 6.60 5.44 -6.12
C LEU A 39 5.47 5.80 -5.15
N ARG A 40 5.46 7.03 -4.64
CA ARG A 40 4.43 7.53 -3.73
C ARG A 40 3.05 7.46 -4.37
N ARG A 41 2.87 7.95 -5.60
CA ARG A 41 1.60 7.87 -6.34
C ARG A 41 1.10 6.44 -6.45
N LYS A 42 1.96 5.49 -6.84
CA LYS A 42 1.58 4.09 -6.96
C LYS A 42 1.24 3.43 -5.61
N LEU A 43 1.86 3.87 -4.51
CA LEU A 43 1.49 3.43 -3.16
C LEU A 43 0.12 3.97 -2.75
N VAL A 44 -0.18 5.23 -3.07
CA VAL A 44 -1.53 5.80 -2.85
C VAL A 44 -2.59 5.02 -3.61
N GLU A 45 -2.35 4.72 -4.89
CA GLU A 45 -3.23 3.86 -5.70
C GLU A 45 -3.40 2.46 -5.09
N PHE A 46 -2.30 1.86 -4.60
CA PHE A 46 -2.32 0.55 -3.95
C PHE A 46 -3.23 0.51 -2.71
N PHE A 47 -3.17 1.53 -1.85
CA PHE A 47 -4.00 1.62 -0.66
C PHE A 47 -5.45 2.01 -0.99
N GLY A 48 -5.64 2.92 -1.97
CA GLY A 48 -6.96 3.32 -2.45
C GLY A 48 -7.74 2.15 -3.03
N ALA A 49 -7.10 1.32 -3.87
CA ALA A 49 -7.70 0.11 -4.44
C ALA A 49 -8.10 -0.94 -3.40
N ARG A 50 -7.64 -0.80 -2.14
CA ARG A 50 -7.93 -1.71 -1.02
C ARG A 50 -8.90 -1.11 0.00
N GLY A 51 -9.45 0.08 -0.27
CA GLY A 51 -10.40 0.74 0.62
C GLY A 51 -9.78 1.28 1.92
N SER A 52 -8.48 1.66 1.90
CA SER A 52 -7.91 2.42 3.01
C SER A 52 -8.62 3.75 3.16
N GLY A 53 -8.98 4.12 4.39
CA GLY A 53 -9.64 5.42 4.68
C GLY A 53 -8.73 6.63 4.48
N SER A 54 -7.40 6.43 4.50
CA SER A 54 -6.41 7.47 4.22
C SER A 54 -5.23 6.91 3.39
N PRO A 55 -5.41 6.74 2.06
CA PRO A 55 -4.39 6.16 1.20
C PRO A 55 -3.08 6.95 1.15
N SER A 56 -3.15 8.28 1.15
CA SER A 56 -1.98 9.18 1.17
C SER A 56 -1.15 9.00 2.45
N ASP A 57 -1.80 9.06 3.62
CA ASP A 57 -1.12 8.87 4.90
C ASP A 57 -0.50 7.48 5.02
N SER A 58 -1.18 6.45 4.48
CA SER A 58 -0.69 5.08 4.47
C SER A 58 0.56 4.92 3.58
N ALA A 59 0.60 5.64 2.44
CA ALA A 59 1.76 5.70 1.57
C ALA A 59 2.94 6.41 2.25
N ASP A 60 2.69 7.56 2.89
CA ASP A 60 3.72 8.32 3.60
C ASP A 60 4.28 7.55 4.79
N GLU A 61 3.43 6.86 5.56
CA GLU A 61 3.86 5.97 6.64
C GLU A 61 4.68 4.78 6.13
N THR A 62 4.33 4.22 4.96
CA THR A 62 5.13 3.15 4.33
C THR A 62 6.54 3.65 4.04
N ILE A 63 6.66 4.83 3.41
CA ILE A 63 7.95 5.44 3.07
C ILE A 63 8.75 5.74 4.34
N ASN A 64 8.11 6.26 5.40
CA ASN A 64 8.76 6.53 6.69
C ASN A 64 9.32 5.25 7.32
N ARG A 65 8.55 4.16 7.33
CA ARG A 65 9.02 2.86 7.85
C ARG A 65 10.21 2.34 7.07
N VAL A 66 10.21 2.47 5.75
CA VAL A 66 11.33 2.06 4.89
C VAL A 66 12.56 2.92 5.13
N ALA A 67 12.41 4.25 5.17
CA ALA A 67 13.50 5.18 5.45
C ALA A 67 14.15 4.89 6.81
N ARG A 68 13.33 4.60 7.83
CA ARG A 68 13.82 4.17 9.15
C ARG A 68 14.60 2.85 9.07
N LYS A 69 14.13 1.86 8.31
CA LYS A 69 14.87 0.59 8.11
C LYS A 69 16.23 0.80 7.46
N MET A 70 16.30 1.69 6.48
CA MET A 70 17.58 2.08 5.86
C MET A 70 18.50 2.80 6.86
N GLU A 71 17.94 3.61 7.76
CA GLU A 71 18.71 4.24 8.85
C GLU A 71 19.23 3.24 9.88
N GLU A 72 18.44 2.20 10.19
CA GLU A 72 18.83 1.08 11.05
C GLU A 72 19.91 0.18 10.41
N GLY A 73 20.30 0.44 9.16
CA GLY A 73 21.39 -0.25 8.44
C GLY A 73 20.92 -1.36 7.50
N GLU A 74 19.62 -1.49 7.26
CA GLU A 74 19.10 -2.49 6.34
C GLU A 74 19.44 -2.14 4.88
N THR A 75 20.08 -3.08 4.18
CA THR A 75 20.45 -2.91 2.77
C THR A 75 19.29 -3.33 1.87
N ILE A 76 18.65 -2.34 1.25
CA ILE A 76 17.50 -2.57 0.36
C ILE A 76 17.97 -2.50 -1.09
N GLN A 77 17.87 -3.62 -1.81
CA GLN A 77 18.30 -3.70 -3.22
C GLN A 77 17.25 -3.15 -4.20
N ASP A 78 15.97 -3.45 -3.97
CA ASP A 78 14.85 -2.94 -4.76
C ASP A 78 13.89 -2.20 -3.84
N LEU A 79 14.01 -0.87 -3.81
CA LEU A 79 13.22 -0.02 -2.94
C LEU A 79 11.72 -0.14 -3.23
N SER A 80 11.34 -0.22 -4.51
CA SER A 80 9.93 -0.30 -4.90
C SER A 80 9.30 -1.59 -4.39
N ARG A 81 9.95 -2.73 -4.62
CA ARG A 81 9.48 -4.03 -4.14
C ARG A 81 9.41 -4.07 -2.61
N TYR A 82 10.41 -3.52 -1.93
CA TYR A 82 10.43 -3.46 -0.47
C TYR A 82 9.29 -2.60 0.08
N CYS A 83 9.05 -1.42 -0.51
CA CYS A 83 7.93 -0.54 -0.15
C CYS A 83 6.58 -1.26 -0.28
N TYR A 84 6.35 -2.04 -1.35
CA TYR A 84 5.11 -2.82 -1.46
C TYR A 84 4.97 -3.92 -0.42
N GLY A 85 6.08 -4.54 -0.01
CA GLY A 85 6.09 -5.49 1.10
C GLY A 85 5.65 -4.83 2.41
N VAL A 86 6.24 -3.67 2.73
CA VAL A 86 5.86 -2.88 3.91
C VAL A 86 4.42 -2.38 3.82
N ALA A 87 3.97 -1.94 2.64
CA ALA A 87 2.59 -1.46 2.42
C ALA A 87 1.56 -2.56 2.68
N ARG A 88 1.85 -3.81 2.25
CA ARG A 88 1.01 -4.98 2.54
C ARG A 88 0.90 -5.25 4.04
N LEU A 89 2.03 -5.23 4.74
CA LEU A 89 2.06 -5.44 6.19
C LEU A 89 1.30 -4.35 6.94
N LEU A 90 1.51 -3.08 6.55
CA LEU A 90 0.81 -1.94 7.11
C LEU A 90 -0.72 -2.04 6.90
N PHE A 91 -1.15 -2.43 5.71
CA PHE A 91 -2.58 -2.65 5.44
C PHE A 91 -3.16 -3.77 6.32
N MET A 92 -2.43 -4.87 6.52
CA MET A 92 -2.89 -5.93 7.42
C MET A 92 -2.95 -5.48 8.89
N GLU A 93 -2.04 -4.62 9.33
CA GLU A 93 -2.10 -4.00 10.66
C GLU A 93 -3.37 -3.16 10.83
N THR A 94 -3.74 -2.37 9.83
CA THR A 94 -4.94 -1.52 9.89
C THR A 94 -6.23 -2.32 9.84
N VAL A 95 -6.31 -3.36 9.01
CA VAL A 95 -7.47 -4.27 8.99
C VAL A 95 -7.63 -4.98 10.34
N ARG A 96 -6.55 -5.56 10.88
CA ARG A 96 -6.59 -6.23 12.19
C ARG A 96 -6.92 -5.29 13.35
N ALA A 97 -6.57 -4.01 13.24
CA ALA A 97 -6.95 -3.01 14.23
C ALA A 97 -8.46 -2.72 14.17
N ARG A 98 -9.04 -2.63 12.96
CA ARG A 98 -10.49 -2.45 12.75
C ARG A 98 -11.29 -3.66 13.27
N ASP A 99 -10.79 -4.88 13.08
CA ASP A 99 -11.46 -6.09 13.59
C ASP A 99 -11.50 -6.17 15.13
N LYS A 100 -10.60 -5.46 15.81
CA LYS A 100 -10.51 -5.42 17.28
C LYS A 100 -11.24 -4.24 17.90
N GLU A 101 -11.53 -3.21 17.12
CA GLU A 101 -12.34 -2.09 17.55
C GLU A 101 -13.80 -2.55 17.50
N PRO A 102 -14.54 -2.56 18.63
CA PRO A 102 -15.94 -2.93 18.58
C PRO A 102 -16.63 -1.96 17.64
N VAL A 103 -17.15 -2.48 16.52
CA VAL A 103 -18.02 -1.71 15.65
C VAL A 103 -19.22 -1.35 16.49
N ASP A 104 -19.34 -0.08 16.86
CA ASP A 104 -20.56 0.47 17.42
C ASP A 104 -21.56 0.46 16.25
N LEU A 105 -22.26 -0.67 16.10
CA LEU A 105 -23.34 -0.83 15.13
C LEU A 105 -24.49 0.02 15.64
N ASP A 106 -24.39 1.34 15.48
CA ASP A 106 -25.55 2.20 15.59
C ASP A 106 -26.49 1.79 14.44
N PRO A 107 -27.65 1.17 14.72
CA PRO A 107 -28.57 0.72 13.68
C PRO A 107 -29.13 1.88 12.83
N ALA A 108 -28.88 3.13 13.22
CA ALA A 108 -29.23 4.32 12.46
C ALA A 108 -28.20 4.71 11.37
N THR A 109 -26.98 4.15 11.37
CA THR A 109 -25.99 4.42 10.32
C THR A 109 -26.25 3.53 9.12
N THR A 110 -27.17 3.92 8.26
CA THR A 110 -27.26 3.35 6.90
C THR A 110 -25.99 3.70 6.13
N PRO A 111 -25.31 2.73 5.48
CA PRO A 111 -24.27 3.05 4.52
C PRO A 111 -24.84 4.03 3.51
N ALA A 112 -24.16 5.15 3.28
CA ALA A 112 -24.55 6.09 2.24
C ALA A 112 -24.59 5.33 0.90
N ALA A 113 -25.61 5.61 0.08
CA ALA A 113 -25.66 5.08 -1.27
C ALA A 113 -24.37 5.50 -2.01
N PRO A 114 -23.71 4.59 -2.74
CA PRO A 114 -22.51 4.95 -3.50
C PRO A 114 -22.84 6.10 -4.46
N ASP A 115 -21.98 7.10 -4.49
CA ASP A 115 -22.15 8.22 -5.42
C ASP A 115 -21.77 7.82 -6.86
N GLU A 116 -22.02 8.71 -7.82
CA GLU A 116 -21.69 8.44 -9.23
C GLU A 116 -20.19 8.19 -9.47
N GLU A 117 -19.31 8.70 -8.60
CA GLU A 117 -17.87 8.52 -8.72
C GLU A 117 -17.44 7.16 -8.17
N ASP A 118 -18.05 6.70 -7.08
CA ASP A 118 -17.92 5.36 -6.51
C ASP A 118 -18.38 4.31 -7.52
N LEU A 119 -19.55 4.50 -8.15
CA LEU A 119 -20.07 3.62 -9.18
C LEU A 119 -19.12 3.53 -10.39
N ARG A 120 -18.62 4.69 -10.86
CA ARG A 120 -17.63 4.73 -11.95
C ARG A 120 -16.33 4.00 -11.60
N ARG A 121 -15.85 4.15 -10.37
CA ARG A 121 -14.65 3.44 -9.88
C ARG A 121 -14.89 1.94 -9.78
N HIS A 122 -16.10 1.52 -9.40
CA HIS A 122 -16.50 0.12 -9.37
C HIS A 122 -16.50 -0.49 -10.78
N ASP A 123 -17.16 0.16 -11.73
CA ASP A 123 -17.25 -0.30 -13.12
C ASP A 123 -15.87 -0.41 -13.79
N GLU A 124 -14.99 0.56 -13.57
CA GLU A 124 -13.61 0.53 -14.08
C GLU A 124 -12.82 -0.63 -13.47
N ARG A 125 -13.04 -0.94 -12.19
CA ARG A 125 -12.40 -2.06 -11.52
C ARG A 125 -12.90 -3.40 -12.07
N GLU A 126 -14.20 -3.56 -12.29
CA GLU A 126 -14.77 -4.76 -12.91
C GLU A 126 -14.22 -4.99 -14.31
N ARG A 127 -14.19 -3.95 -15.16
CA ARG A 127 -13.62 -4.05 -16.51
C ARG A 127 -12.15 -4.47 -16.51
N ARG A 128 -11.35 -4.00 -15.55
CA ARG A 128 -9.95 -4.43 -15.39
C ARG A 128 -9.83 -5.88 -14.94
N LEU A 129 -10.71 -6.34 -14.08
CA LEU A 129 -10.74 -7.74 -13.62
C LEU A 129 -11.15 -8.68 -14.76
N GLU A 130 -12.16 -8.32 -15.55
CA GLU A 130 -12.56 -9.07 -16.75
C GLU A 130 -11.41 -9.15 -17.78
N CYS A 131 -10.71 -8.03 -17.98
CA CYS A 131 -9.55 -7.99 -18.86
C CYS A 131 -8.41 -8.86 -18.33
N LEU A 132 -8.14 -8.83 -17.02
CA LEU A 132 -7.15 -9.68 -16.37
C LEU A 132 -7.49 -11.16 -16.52
N GLU A 133 -8.74 -11.54 -16.26
CA GLU A 133 -9.23 -12.91 -16.41
C GLU A 133 -9.07 -13.40 -17.85
N THR A 134 -9.42 -12.55 -18.82
CA THR A 134 -9.21 -12.84 -20.25
C THR A 134 -7.72 -13.04 -20.58
N CYS A 135 -6.85 -12.15 -20.07
CA CYS A 135 -5.41 -12.26 -20.28
C CYS A 135 -4.82 -13.53 -19.67
N LEU A 136 -5.27 -13.89 -18.46
CA LEU A 136 -4.85 -15.11 -17.77
C LEU A 136 -5.30 -16.36 -18.52
N ASN A 137 -6.53 -16.38 -19.04
CA ASN A 137 -7.07 -17.48 -19.85
C ASN A 137 -6.38 -17.64 -21.21
N ASN A 138 -5.71 -16.60 -21.72
CA ASN A 138 -4.92 -16.66 -22.95
C ASN A 138 -3.49 -17.20 -22.73
N LEU A 139 -3.07 -17.45 -21.48
CA LEU A 139 -1.79 -18.08 -21.20
C LEU A 139 -1.84 -19.59 -21.44
N SER A 140 -0.67 -20.21 -21.51
CA SER A 140 -0.60 -21.67 -21.48
C SER A 140 -1.21 -22.20 -20.17
N SER A 141 -1.81 -23.39 -20.20
CA SER A 141 -2.39 -24.00 -19.00
C SER A 141 -1.37 -24.20 -17.87
N ALA A 142 -0.10 -24.40 -18.22
CA ALA A 142 1.02 -24.50 -17.28
C ALA A 142 1.33 -23.15 -16.60
N ASP A 143 1.41 -22.06 -17.36
CA ASP A 143 1.69 -20.72 -16.83
C ASP A 143 0.52 -20.19 -16.00
N HIS A 144 -0.71 -20.43 -16.46
CA HIS A 144 -1.92 -20.09 -15.72
C HIS A 144 -1.97 -20.79 -14.36
N ALA A 145 -1.77 -22.12 -14.34
CA ALA A 145 -1.74 -22.89 -13.10
C ALA A 145 -0.62 -22.43 -12.16
N PHE A 146 0.56 -22.15 -12.70
CA PHE A 146 1.70 -21.65 -11.91
C PHE A 146 1.39 -20.30 -11.24
N ILE A 147 0.85 -19.34 -11.99
CA ILE A 147 0.51 -18.01 -11.47
C ILE A 147 -0.59 -18.11 -10.41
N VAL A 148 -1.66 -18.86 -10.66
CA VAL A 148 -2.78 -19.00 -9.71
C VAL A 148 -2.33 -19.67 -8.42
N GLU A 149 -1.49 -20.71 -8.52
CA GLU A 149 -0.99 -21.42 -7.34
C GLU A 149 -0.05 -20.53 -6.50
N TYR A 150 0.80 -19.72 -7.13
CA TYR A 150 1.69 -18.78 -6.43
C TYR A 150 0.95 -17.77 -5.53
N TYR A 151 -0.27 -17.38 -5.88
CA TYR A 151 -1.07 -16.40 -5.12
C TYR A 151 -2.09 -17.04 -4.16
N ARG A 152 -2.11 -18.37 -4.04
CA ARG A 152 -3.02 -19.11 -3.14
C ARG A 152 -2.49 -19.21 -1.71
N GLU A 153 -1.20 -18.91 -1.48
CA GLU A 153 -0.52 -18.82 -0.18
C GLU A 153 -0.34 -17.36 0.29
#